data_AF-A0AAF0ERK7-F1
#
_entry.id   AF-A0AAF0ERK7-F1
#
_cell.length_a   1.000
_cell.length_b   1.000
_cell.length_c   1.000
_cell.angle_alpha   90.00
_cell.angle_beta   90.00
_cell.angle_gamma   90.00
#
_symmetry.space_group_name_H-M   'P 1'
#
loop_
_entity.id
_entity.type
_entity.pdbx_description
1 polymer ?
#
loop_
_entity_poly.entity_id
_entity_poly.type
_entity_poly.pdbx_seq_one_letter_code
_entity_poly.pdbx_strand_id
1 'polypeptide(L)'
;MLLARVAAARTLPAARIHAASVANAVRMSSQNSRPAPGPNPKDDEVLAQVKQSWKKARFAKDSDTANVLGGILNDLQYTQKMKQQPNQKPPSVIKTLQKNIKKRTDAAKVYRAAKPEPRIDLAEKEEREIALLQSFLPKE
;
A
#
# COMPACT_ATOMS: atom_id res chain seq x y z
N MET A 1 -56.54 25.80 20.42
CA MET A 1 -56.43 26.84 19.37
C MET A 1 -55.28 26.43 18.47
N LEU A 2 -55.48 25.69 17.38
CA LEU A 2 -56.11 26.05 16.09
C LEU A 2 -55.24 27.03 15.26
N LEU A 3 -54.95 26.61 14.02
CA LEU A 3 -54.43 27.35 12.84
C LEU A 3 -52.90 27.57 12.78
N ALA A 4 -52.20 27.46 11.64
CA ALA A 4 -52.60 27.15 10.27
C ALA A 4 -51.38 26.66 9.46
N ARG A 5 -51.67 25.86 8.43
CA ARG A 5 -50.78 25.48 7.33
C ARG A 5 -50.47 26.72 6.48
N VAL A 6 -49.24 26.82 5.96
CA VAL A 6 -48.98 27.51 4.67
C VAL A 6 -48.00 26.68 3.86
N ALA A 7 -48.49 26.16 2.75
CA ALA A 7 -47.70 25.65 1.65
C ALA A 7 -47.40 26.80 0.68
N ALA A 8 -46.18 26.83 0.13
CA ALA A 8 -45.88 27.59 -1.07
C ALA A 8 -44.78 26.87 -1.87
N ALA A 9 -45.20 26.19 -2.92
CA ALA A 9 -44.36 25.76 -4.02
C ALA A 9 -44.11 26.95 -4.96
N ARG A 10 -42.88 27.12 -5.47
CA ARG A 10 -42.56 27.79 -6.75
C ARG A 10 -41.05 27.71 -7.03
N THR A 11 -40.65 26.87 -7.98
CA THR A 11 -40.25 27.17 -9.38
C THR A 11 -38.75 27.41 -9.56
N LEU A 12 -38.12 26.49 -10.30
CA LEU A 12 -36.77 26.56 -10.84
C LEU A 12 -36.68 27.57 -11.98
N PRO A 13 -35.61 28.38 -12.08
CA PRO A 13 -35.19 28.93 -13.35
C PRO A 13 -34.05 28.10 -13.98
N ALA A 14 -34.32 27.60 -15.18
CA ALA A 14 -33.30 27.13 -16.11
C ALA A 14 -32.56 28.34 -16.69
N ALA A 15 -31.23 28.37 -16.61
CA ALA A 15 -30.39 29.31 -17.32
C ALA A 15 -29.36 28.55 -18.17
N ARG A 16 -29.35 28.91 -19.45
CA ARG A 16 -28.68 28.25 -20.57
C ARG A 16 -27.35 28.97 -20.86
N ILE A 17 -26.27 28.18 -20.86
CA ILE A 17 -25.02 28.23 -21.64
C ILE A 17 -24.46 29.61 -22.07
N HIS A 18 -23.24 29.92 -21.61
CA HIS A 18 -22.21 30.55 -22.44
C HIS A 18 -20.90 29.77 -22.33
N ALA A 19 -20.39 29.35 -23.49
CA ALA A 19 -19.10 28.72 -23.67
C ALA A 19 -17.98 29.77 -23.53
N ALA A 20 -16.98 29.48 -22.71
CA ALA A 20 -15.69 30.14 -22.74
C ALA A 20 -14.59 29.07 -22.70
N SER A 21 -14.01 28.83 -23.87
CA SER A 21 -12.80 28.04 -24.06
C SER A 21 -11.63 28.81 -23.46
N VAL A 22 -10.97 28.25 -22.45
CA VAL A 22 -9.70 28.77 -21.94
C VAL A 22 -8.64 27.69 -22.07
N ALA A 23 -7.80 27.92 -23.08
CA ALA A 23 -6.45 27.44 -23.32
C ALA A 23 -5.90 26.36 -22.39
N ASN A 24 -5.73 25.18 -22.99
CA ASN A 24 -4.99 24.04 -22.47
C ASN A 24 -3.48 24.37 -22.43
N ALA A 25 -2.98 24.88 -21.31
CA ALA A 25 -1.54 25.04 -21.08
C ALA A 25 -0.96 23.69 -20.64
N VAL A 26 -0.41 22.96 -21.61
CA VAL A 26 0.40 21.76 -21.40
C VAL A 26 1.62 22.13 -20.56
N ARG A 27 1.54 21.86 -19.26
CA ARG A 27 2.71 21.86 -18.39
C ARG A 27 3.53 20.61 -18.69
N MET A 28 4.55 20.75 -19.54
CA MET A 28 5.66 19.80 -19.68
C MET A 28 6.42 19.73 -18.36
N SER A 29 5.90 18.98 -17.40
CA SER A 29 6.69 18.45 -16.30
C SER A 29 7.53 17.29 -16.84
N SER A 30 8.83 17.53 -16.91
CA SER A 30 9.90 16.56 -17.13
C SER A 30 9.50 15.18 -16.64
N GLN A 31 9.41 14.25 -17.58
CA GLN A 31 9.20 12.84 -17.32
C GLN A 31 10.39 12.34 -16.50
N ASN A 32 10.28 12.43 -15.17
CA ASN A 32 11.03 11.55 -14.31
C ASN A 32 10.55 10.16 -14.68
N SER A 33 11.39 9.39 -15.38
CA SER A 33 11.12 8.04 -15.89
C SER A 33 10.82 7.13 -14.69
N ARG A 34 9.58 7.18 -14.22
CA ARG A 34 9.07 6.24 -13.23
C ARG A 34 9.19 4.87 -13.87
N PRO A 35 9.97 3.93 -13.30
CA PRO A 35 10.02 2.58 -13.83
C PRO A 35 8.59 2.07 -13.91
N ALA A 36 8.21 1.59 -15.10
CA ALA A 36 6.87 1.16 -15.42
C ALA A 36 6.32 0.28 -14.28
N PRO A 37 5.04 0.39 -13.89
CA PRO A 37 4.46 -0.46 -12.87
C PRO A 37 4.32 -1.87 -13.43
N GLY A 38 5.41 -2.61 -13.46
CA GLY A 38 5.47 -3.98 -13.92
C GLY A 38 6.33 -4.84 -13.03
N PRO A 39 6.37 -6.14 -13.35
CA PRO A 39 7.24 -7.08 -12.66
C PRO A 39 8.66 -6.54 -12.67
N ASN A 40 9.27 -6.45 -11.49
CA ASN A 40 10.70 -6.19 -11.40
C ASN A 40 11.42 -7.49 -11.82
N PRO A 41 12.49 -7.44 -12.62
CA PRO A 41 13.24 -8.64 -13.01
C PRO A 41 13.73 -9.49 -11.83
N LYS A 42 13.90 -8.89 -10.64
CA LYS A 42 14.31 -9.57 -9.41
C LYS A 42 13.13 -10.10 -8.57
N ASP A 43 11.88 -9.93 -9.00
CA ASP A 43 10.70 -10.30 -8.19
C ASP A 43 10.66 -11.80 -7.86
N ASP A 44 11.00 -12.67 -8.82
CA ASP A 44 10.96 -14.12 -8.61
C ASP A 44 12.10 -14.59 -7.69
N GLU A 45 13.28 -13.94 -7.76
CA GLU A 45 14.40 -14.18 -6.85
C GLU A 45 14.04 -13.79 -5.41
N VAL A 46 13.51 -12.58 -5.22
CA VAL A 46 13.07 -12.09 -3.90
C VAL A 46 11.99 -13.02 -3.32
N LEU A 47 11.03 -13.45 -4.14
CA LEU A 47 10.00 -14.40 -3.70
C LEU A 47 10.61 -15.74 -3.26
N ALA A 48 11.58 -16.26 -4.00
CA ALA A 48 12.27 -17.49 -3.64
C ALA A 48 13.05 -17.34 -2.33
N GLN A 49 13.78 -16.23 -2.15
CA GLN A 49 14.53 -15.93 -0.92
C GLN A 49 13.61 -15.83 0.31
N VAL A 50 12.47 -15.14 0.20
CA VAL A 50 11.48 -15.03 1.28
C VAL A 50 10.91 -16.41 1.63
N LYS A 51 10.53 -17.22 0.62
CA LYS A 51 10.05 -18.60 0.82
C LYS A 51 11.08 -19.48 1.52
N GLN A 52 12.35 -19.39 1.12
CA GLN A 52 13.43 -20.17 1.72
C GLN A 52 13.68 -19.74 3.16
N SER A 53 13.71 -18.43 3.43
CA SER A 53 13.95 -17.88 4.77
C SER A 53 12.81 -18.23 5.73
N TRP A 54 11.57 -18.21 5.26
CA TRP A 54 10.42 -18.68 6.03
C TRP A 54 10.56 -20.15 6.43
N LYS A 55 10.96 -21.02 5.49
CA LYS A 55 11.20 -22.44 5.80
C LYS A 55 12.34 -22.62 6.82
N LYS A 56 13.44 -21.87 6.67
CA LYS A 56 14.57 -21.87 7.61
C LYS A 56 14.13 -21.44 9.01
N ALA A 57 13.35 -20.36 9.12
CA ALA A 57 12.84 -19.88 10.40
C ALA A 57 11.96 -20.93 11.11
N ARG A 58 11.07 -21.60 10.35
CA ARG A 58 10.26 -22.71 10.89
C ARG A 58 11.11 -23.88 11.38
N PHE A 59 12.16 -24.23 10.65
CA PHE A 59 13.08 -25.31 11.04
C PHE A 59 13.88 -24.94 12.29
N ALA A 60 14.37 -23.69 12.36
CA ALA A 60 15.10 -23.15 13.51
C ALA A 60 14.21 -22.86 14.73
N LYS A 61 12.89 -23.09 14.64
CA LYS A 61 11.89 -22.74 15.66
C LYS A 61 11.86 -21.25 16.01
N ASP A 62 12.30 -20.40 15.09
CA ASP A 62 12.14 -18.95 15.17
C ASP A 62 10.70 -18.59 14.76
N SER A 63 9.80 -18.61 15.75
CA SER A 63 8.38 -18.33 15.55
C SER A 63 8.13 -16.90 15.09
N ASP A 64 8.93 -15.94 15.56
CA ASP A 64 8.74 -14.52 15.26
C ASP A 64 9.00 -14.27 13.78
N THR A 65 10.17 -14.68 13.28
CA THR A 65 10.51 -14.57 11.86
C THR A 65 9.55 -15.40 10.99
N ALA A 66 9.18 -16.61 11.43
CA ALA A 66 8.26 -17.47 10.68
C ALA A 66 6.86 -16.86 10.54
N ASN A 67 6.35 -16.19 11.58
CA ASN A 67 5.04 -15.55 11.55
C ASN A 67 5.05 -14.33 10.62
N VAL A 68 6.08 -13.49 10.72
CA VAL A 68 6.22 -12.29 9.88
C VAL A 68 6.32 -12.68 8.40
N LEU A 69 7.25 -13.57 8.06
CA LEU A 69 7.43 -14.00 6.67
C LEU A 69 6.23 -14.79 6.15
N GLY A 70 5.52 -15.55 7.00
CA GLY A 70 4.28 -16.22 6.63
C GLY A 70 3.17 -15.25 6.22
N GLY A 71 2.99 -14.16 6.98
CA GLY A 71 2.07 -13.08 6.63
C GLY A 71 2.43 -12.40 5.31
N ILE A 72 3.73 -12.13 5.09
CA ILE A 72 4.21 -11.57 3.81
C ILE A 72 3.96 -12.51 2.63
N LEU A 73 4.19 -13.81 2.80
CA LEU A 73 3.90 -14.79 1.75
C LEU A 73 2.43 -14.81 1.37
N ASN A 74 1.52 -14.64 2.32
CA ASN A 74 0.08 -14.53 2.04
C ASN A 74 -0.24 -13.28 1.22
N ASP A 75 0.36 -12.12 1.55
CA ASP A 75 0.23 -10.89 0.76
C ASP A 75 0.77 -11.09 -0.67
N LEU A 76 1.87 -11.83 -0.83
CA LEU A 76 2.50 -12.12 -2.12
C LEU A 76 1.76 -13.19 -2.95
N GLN A 77 0.96 -14.05 -2.32
CA GLN A 77 0.12 -15.02 -3.05
C GLN A 77 -0.89 -14.31 -3.96
N TYR A 78 -1.42 -13.16 -3.56
CA TYR A 78 -2.31 -12.35 -4.41
C TYR A 78 -1.61 -11.92 -5.71
N THR A 79 -0.33 -11.59 -5.61
CA THR A 79 0.52 -11.25 -6.76
C THR A 79 0.65 -12.40 -7.76
N GLN A 80 0.82 -13.64 -7.27
CA GLN A 80 0.94 -14.81 -8.14
C GLN A 80 -0.39 -15.18 -8.82
N LYS A 81 -1.52 -15.04 -8.12
CA LYS A 81 -2.85 -15.29 -8.70
C LYS A 81 -3.20 -14.28 -9.80
N MET A 82 -2.81 -13.02 -9.63
CA MET A 82 -3.00 -11.97 -10.65
C MET A 82 -2.12 -12.18 -11.89
N LYS A 83 -0.92 -12.78 -11.76
CA LYS A 83 -0.06 -13.18 -12.91
C LYS A 83 -0.80 -14.11 -13.89
N GLN A 84 -1.80 -14.85 -13.42
CA GLN A 84 -2.51 -15.86 -14.22
C GLN A 84 -3.73 -15.30 -14.96
N GLN A 85 -4.12 -14.05 -14.71
CA GLN A 85 -5.25 -13.43 -15.39
C GLN A 85 -4.80 -12.79 -16.72
N PRO A 86 -5.39 -13.19 -17.87
CA PRO A 86 -5.16 -12.49 -19.12
C PRO A 86 -5.64 -11.03 -18.96
N ASN A 87 -4.84 -10.07 -19.43
CA ASN A 87 -5.07 -8.62 -19.40
C ASN A 87 -4.82 -7.88 -18.07
N GLN A 88 -4.36 -8.54 -17.00
CA GLN A 88 -3.93 -7.82 -15.79
C GLN A 88 -2.42 -7.85 -15.62
N LYS A 89 -1.84 -6.67 -15.35
CA LYS A 89 -0.43 -6.57 -15.01
C LYS A 89 -0.28 -6.98 -13.54
N PRO A 90 0.43 -8.08 -13.24
CA PRO A 90 0.62 -8.52 -11.87
C PRO A 90 1.35 -7.43 -11.07
N PRO A 91 0.97 -7.21 -9.81
CA PRO A 91 1.74 -6.32 -8.94
C PRO A 91 3.18 -6.84 -8.81
N SER A 92 4.14 -5.96 -8.53
CA SER A 92 5.52 -6.41 -8.29
C SER A 92 5.68 -6.91 -6.85
N VAL A 93 6.42 -8.01 -6.68
CA VAL A 93 6.76 -8.58 -5.36
C VAL A 93 7.49 -7.53 -4.52
N ILE A 94 8.49 -6.87 -5.11
CA ILE A 94 9.25 -5.80 -4.46
C ILE A 94 8.34 -4.65 -4.04
N LYS A 95 7.38 -4.24 -4.89
CA LYS A 95 6.41 -3.19 -4.52
C LYS A 95 5.50 -3.60 -3.36
N THR A 96 5.06 -4.85 -3.32
CA THR A 96 4.27 -5.37 -2.20
C THR A 96 5.09 -5.41 -0.90
N LEU A 97 6.37 -5.78 -0.98
CA LEU A 97 7.28 -5.76 0.15
C LEU A 97 7.54 -4.34 0.66
N GLN A 98 7.80 -3.38 -0.24
CA GLN A 98 7.93 -1.95 0.09
C GLN A 98 6.66 -1.40 0.75
N LYS A 99 5.48 -1.77 0.26
CA LYS A 99 4.20 -1.41 0.88
C LYS A 99 4.11 -1.94 2.31
N ASN A 100 4.54 -3.18 2.54
CA ASN A 100 4.55 -3.79 3.86
C ASN A 100 5.53 -3.13 4.83
N ILE A 101 6.72 -2.75 4.35
CA ILE A 101 7.68 -1.95 5.12
C ILE A 101 7.05 -0.63 5.52
N LYS A 102 6.45 0.10 4.56
CA LYS A 102 5.79 1.37 4.84
C LYS A 102 4.70 1.25 5.91
N LYS A 103 3.82 0.24 5.82
CA LYS A 103 2.77 0.01 6.82
C LYS A 103 3.35 -0.13 8.23
N ARG A 104 4.43 -0.89 8.38
CA ARG A 104 5.11 -1.09 9.67
C ARG A 104 5.82 0.16 10.14
N THR A 105 6.43 0.92 9.23
CA THR A 105 7.03 2.22 9.56
C THR A 105 5.98 3.21 10.09
N ASP A 106 4.81 3.25 9.46
CA ASP A 106 3.71 4.10 9.91
C ASP A 106 3.17 3.61 11.27
N ALA A 107 3.06 2.29 11.49
CA ALA A 107 2.68 1.72 12.78
C ALA A 107 3.68 2.04 13.91
N ALA A 108 4.98 1.89 13.67
CA ALA A 108 6.03 2.22 14.63
C ALA A 108 5.96 3.68 15.08
N LYS A 109 5.70 4.60 14.15
CA LYS A 109 5.48 6.02 14.46
C LYS A 109 4.26 6.24 15.34
N VAL A 110 3.15 5.56 15.04
CA VAL A 110 1.93 5.62 15.86
C VAL A 110 2.19 5.10 17.27
N TYR A 111 2.93 4.01 17.43
CA TYR A 111 3.26 3.46 18.74
C TYR A 111 4.18 4.37 19.56
N ARG A 112 5.18 5.01 18.93
CA ARG A 112 6.02 6.02 19.60
C ARG A 112 5.25 7.29 19.98
N ALA A 113 4.23 7.67 19.20
CA ALA A 113 3.41 8.85 19.44
C ALA A 113 2.17 8.57 20.31
N ALA A 114 1.97 7.33 20.77
CA ALA A 114 0.82 6.94 21.58
C ALA A 114 0.78 7.71 22.91
N LYS A 115 -0.45 7.99 23.38
CA LYS A 115 -0.73 8.69 24.64
C LYS A 115 -1.69 7.85 25.50
N PRO A 116 -1.59 7.87 26.85
CA PRO A 116 -0.77 8.77 27.67
C PRO A 116 0.74 8.49 27.64
N GLU A 117 1.16 7.25 27.38
CA GLU A 117 2.57 6.86 27.28
C GLU A 117 2.90 6.19 25.94
N PRO A 118 4.12 6.41 25.41
CA PRO A 118 4.61 5.73 24.22
C PRO A 118 4.69 4.21 24.40
N ARG A 119 4.27 3.45 23.38
CA ARG A 119 4.34 1.99 23.36
C ARG A 119 5.63 1.52 22.70
N ILE A 120 6.76 1.71 23.38
CA ILE A 120 8.10 1.47 22.83
C ILE A 120 8.30 0.01 22.41
N ASP A 121 7.86 -0.97 23.22
CA ASP A 121 8.02 -2.40 22.89
C ASP A 121 7.42 -2.78 21.53
N LEU A 122 6.26 -2.19 21.20
CA LEU A 122 5.64 -2.41 19.90
C LEU A 122 6.35 -1.68 18.78
N ALA A 123 6.82 -0.46 19.01
CA ALA A 123 7.59 0.27 18.02
C ALA A 123 8.88 -0.49 17.66
N GLU A 124 9.61 -0.97 18.67
CA GLU A 124 10.83 -1.77 18.47
C GLU A 124 10.54 -3.11 17.80
N LYS A 125 9.38 -3.71 18.07
CA LYS A 125 8.94 -4.91 17.34
C LYS A 125 8.75 -4.59 15.85
N GLU A 126 8.00 -3.55 15.51
CA GLU A 126 7.80 -3.12 14.12
C GLU A 126 9.13 -2.76 13.43
N GLU A 127 10.05 -2.11 14.14
CA GLU A 127 11.39 -1.76 13.64
C GLU A 127 12.25 -2.99 13.33
N ARG A 128 12.22 -4.01 14.20
CA ARG A 128 12.87 -5.30 13.92
C ARG A 128 12.29 -6.00 12.70
N GLU A 129 10.96 -5.99 12.56
CA GLU A 129 10.30 -6.54 11.38
C GLU A 129 10.66 -5.76 10.11
N ILE A 130 10.74 -4.43 10.16
CA ILE A 130 11.18 -3.61 9.03
C ILE A 130 12.59 -4.00 8.59
N ALA A 131 13.53 -4.13 9.53
CA ALA A 131 14.90 -4.53 9.22
C ALA A 131 14.97 -5.91 8.54
N LEU A 132 14.19 -6.88 9.03
CA LEU A 132 14.05 -8.19 8.40
C LEU A 132 13.48 -8.08 6.98
N LEU A 133 12.45 -7.27 6.75
CA LEU A 133 11.87 -7.13 5.40
C LEU A 133 12.79 -6.40 4.43
N GLN A 134 13.54 -5.41 4.93
CA GLN A 134 14.52 -4.67 4.12
C GLN A 134 15.66 -5.56 3.63
N SER A 135 16.04 -6.62 4.36
CA SER A 135 17.11 -7.51 3.92
C SER A 135 16.79 -8.29 2.64
N PHE A 136 15.51 -8.38 2.26
CA PHE A 136 15.07 -9.02 1.01
C PHE A 136 14.94 -8.06 -0.16
N LEU A 137 15.05 -6.75 0.07
CA LEU A 137 15.07 -5.80 -1.03
C LEU A 137 16.43 -5.84 -1.72
N PRO A 138 16.48 -5.76 -3.06
CA PRO A 138 17.74 -5.60 -3.76
C PRO A 138 18.47 -4.36 -3.23
N LYS A 139 19.75 -4.52 -2.91
CA LYS A 139 20.63 -3.37 -2.70
C LYS A 139 20.77 -2.66 -4.06
N GLU A 140 20.56 -1.34 -4.05
CA GLU A 140 20.77 -0.47 -5.22
C GLU A 140 22.19 -0.60 -5.75
#